data_AF-A0A3D2S7K4-F1
#
_entry.id   AF-A0A3D2S7K4-F1
#
_cell.length_a   1.000
_cell.length_b   1.000
_cell.length_c   1.000
_cell.angle_alpha   90.00
_cell.angle_beta   90.00
_cell.angle_gamma   90.00
#
_symmetry.space_group_name_H-M   'P 1'
#
loop_
_entity.id
_entity.type
_entity.pdbx_description
1 polymer ?
#
loop_
_entity_poly.entity_id
_entity_poly.type
_entity_poly.pdbx_seq_one_letter_code
_entity_poly.pdbx_strand_id
1 'polypeptide(L)'
;MTTWMRQDIIEKLTNWQTGKMSTEEIFDWANDNWIPYEDQYEDNEYSSDGEYQSVTRDVINYLEELFRLDITKDDIPELLKYLLTPKGQYEEGHKELLNYFDSIDWDQRNKELKNKKPYSYWDRRK
;
A
#
# COMPACT_ATOMS: atom_id res chain seq x y z
N MET A 1 -15.20 -6.77 -11.93
CA MET A 1 -14.11 -6.15 -12.70
C MET A 1 -14.24 -4.64 -12.62
N THR A 2 -13.46 -4.06 -11.72
CA THR A 2 -13.33 -2.63 -11.49
C THR A 2 -12.07 -2.14 -12.21
N THR A 3 -12.08 -0.88 -12.67
CA THR A 3 -10.86 -0.19 -13.11
C THR A 3 -10.49 0.82 -12.04
N TRP A 4 -9.35 0.61 -11.39
CA TRP A 4 -8.85 1.45 -10.32
C TRP A 4 -8.07 2.65 -10.85
N MET A 5 -8.35 3.81 -10.27
CA MET A 5 -7.59 5.04 -10.48
C MET A 5 -6.78 5.36 -9.23
N ARG A 6 -5.64 6.02 -9.41
CA ARG A 6 -4.82 6.52 -8.29
C ARG A 6 -5.62 7.34 -7.29
N GLN A 7 -6.56 8.14 -7.78
CA GLN A 7 -7.40 9.00 -6.95
C GLN A 7 -8.29 8.21 -5.97
N ASP A 8 -8.75 7.01 -6.36
CA ASP A 8 -9.55 6.15 -5.49
C ASP A 8 -8.75 5.74 -4.25
N ILE A 9 -7.46 5.44 -4.45
CA ILE A 9 -6.56 5.00 -3.37
C ILE A 9 -6.09 6.19 -2.52
N ILE A 10 -5.80 7.32 -3.16
CA ILE A 10 -5.45 8.58 -2.48
C ILE A 10 -6.57 8.99 -1.52
N GLU A 11 -7.84 8.88 -1.91
CA GLU A 11 -8.97 9.21 -1.03
C GLU A 11 -8.99 8.30 0.21
N LYS A 12 -8.79 7.00 0.04
CA LYS A 12 -8.81 6.01 1.13
C LYS A 12 -7.65 6.22 2.08
N LEU A 13 -6.43 6.41 1.56
CA LEU A 13 -5.25 6.76 2.36
C LEU A 13 -5.46 8.08 3.13
N THR A 14 -6.05 9.10 2.50
CA THR A 14 -6.35 10.39 3.17
C THR A 14 -7.37 10.22 4.29
N ASN A 15 -8.43 9.43 4.06
CA ASN A 15 -9.43 9.13 5.09
C ASN A 15 -8.82 8.35 6.26
N TRP A 16 -7.92 7.40 5.98
CA TRP A 16 -7.19 6.67 7.01
C TRP A 16 -6.25 7.60 7.80
N GLN A 17 -5.47 8.43 7.12
CA GLN A 17 -4.56 9.40 7.72
C GLN A 17 -5.29 10.37 8.66
N THR A 18 -6.42 10.90 8.22
CA THR A 18 -7.23 11.88 8.96
C THR A 18 -8.13 11.25 10.03
N GLY A 19 -8.14 9.92 10.15
CA GLY A 19 -8.95 9.20 11.15
C GLY A 19 -10.43 9.09 10.81
N LYS A 20 -10.84 9.46 9.59
CA LYS A 20 -12.19 9.17 9.05
C LYS A 20 -12.39 7.68 8.76
N MET A 21 -11.29 6.96 8.58
CA MET A 21 -11.23 5.52 8.43
C MET A 21 -10.22 4.97 9.45
N SER A 22 -10.57 3.90 10.14
CA SER A 22 -9.71 3.16 11.04
C SER A 22 -8.75 2.25 10.26
N THR A 23 -7.78 1.65 10.96
CA THR A 23 -6.86 0.69 10.36
C THR A 23 -7.54 -0.62 9.98
N GLU A 24 -8.57 -1.05 10.72
CA GLU A 24 -9.36 -2.24 10.35
C GLU A 24 -10.18 -1.96 9.09
N GLU A 25 -10.86 -0.80 9.04
CA GLU A 25 -11.70 -0.44 7.89
C GLU A 25 -10.91 -0.29 6.57
N ILE A 26 -9.67 0.22 6.59
CA ILE A 26 -8.86 0.31 5.36
C ILE A 26 -8.39 -1.06 4.89
N PHE A 27 -8.05 -1.95 5.83
CA PHE A 27 -7.65 -3.33 5.52
C PHE A 27 -8.83 -4.12 4.96
N ASP A 28 -9.99 -4.06 5.63
CA ASP A 28 -11.22 -4.72 5.19
C ASP A 28 -11.65 -4.17 3.82
N TRP A 29 -11.58 -2.85 3.63
CA TRP A 29 -11.88 -2.23 2.33
C TRP A 29 -10.98 -2.79 1.22
N ALA A 30 -9.67 -2.90 1.43
CA ALA A 30 -8.76 -3.45 0.44
C ALA A 30 -9.10 -4.93 0.14
N ASN A 31 -9.33 -5.75 1.16
CA ASN A 31 -9.65 -7.18 1.01
C ASN A 31 -11.01 -7.44 0.34
N ASP A 32 -12.02 -6.62 0.64
CA ASP A 32 -13.39 -6.84 0.16
C ASP A 32 -13.64 -6.29 -1.25
N ASN A 33 -12.90 -5.27 -1.66
CA ASN A 33 -13.17 -4.54 -2.90
C ASN A 33 -12.19 -4.87 -4.02
N TRP A 34 -10.98 -5.31 -3.68
CA TRP A 34 -9.95 -5.60 -4.67
C TRP A 34 -9.92 -7.09 -5.00
N ILE A 35 -10.01 -7.40 -6.29
CA ILE A 35 -9.87 -8.78 -6.77
C ILE A 35 -8.58 -8.88 -7.60
N PRO A 36 -7.51 -9.45 -7.02
CA PRO A 36 -6.25 -9.64 -7.73
C PRO A 36 -6.48 -10.38 -9.06
N TYR A 37 -5.80 -9.95 -10.11
CA TYR A 37 -5.83 -10.52 -11.48
C TYR A 37 -7.14 -10.33 -12.27
N GLU A 38 -8.25 -9.94 -11.66
CA GLU A 38 -9.48 -9.56 -12.38
C GLU A 38 -9.58 -8.06 -12.62
N ASP A 39 -9.21 -7.27 -11.62
CA ASP A 39 -9.29 -5.82 -11.70
C ASP A 39 -8.21 -5.21 -12.61
N GLN A 40 -8.53 -4.04 -13.16
CA GLN A 40 -7.68 -3.26 -14.05
C GLN A 40 -7.22 -1.97 -13.39
N TYR A 41 -6.20 -1.32 -13.95
CA TYR A 41 -5.57 -0.13 -13.39
C TYR A 41 -5.28 0.85 -14.51
N GLU A 42 -5.68 2.11 -14.34
CA GLU A 42 -5.53 3.16 -15.36
C GLU A 42 -4.07 3.53 -15.63
N ASP A 43 -3.23 3.40 -14.62
CA ASP A 43 -1.79 3.66 -14.67
C ASP A 43 -0.96 2.46 -15.12
N ASN A 44 -1.59 1.41 -15.66
CA ASN A 44 -0.88 0.22 -16.10
C ASN A 44 0.20 0.55 -17.15
N GLU A 45 1.37 -0.03 -16.95
CA GLU A 45 2.48 -0.03 -17.88
C GLU A 45 3.26 -1.35 -17.82
N TYR A 46 4.19 -1.51 -18.75
CA TYR A 46 5.03 -2.71 -18.83
C TYR A 46 6.49 -2.31 -18.95
N SER A 47 7.36 -3.00 -18.22
CA SER A 47 8.81 -2.84 -18.36
C SER A 47 9.28 -3.29 -19.75
N SER A 48 10.55 -3.02 -20.08
CA SER A 48 11.16 -3.53 -21.31
C SER A 48 11.14 -5.06 -21.40
N ASP A 49 11.12 -5.73 -20.24
CA ASP A 49 11.14 -7.18 -20.13
C ASP A 49 9.71 -7.77 -20.03
N GLY A 50 8.69 -6.91 -20.18
CA GLY A 50 7.28 -7.31 -20.19
C GLY A 50 6.67 -7.50 -18.79
N GLU A 51 7.34 -7.04 -17.74
CA GLU A 51 6.80 -7.09 -16.38
C GLU A 51 5.69 -6.05 -16.21
N TYR A 52 4.57 -6.47 -15.62
CA TYR A 52 3.44 -5.58 -15.37
C TYR A 52 3.74 -4.60 -14.22
N GLN A 53 3.48 -3.32 -14.45
CA GLN A 53 3.77 -2.24 -13.52
C GLN A 53 2.53 -1.37 -13.31
N SER A 54 2.21 -1.09 -12.05
CA SER A 54 1.15 -0.16 -11.66
C SER A 54 1.37 0.24 -10.21
N VAL A 55 1.60 1.52 -9.96
CA VAL A 55 1.72 2.03 -8.59
C VAL A 55 0.41 1.88 -7.83
N THR A 56 -0.73 1.97 -8.53
CA THR A 56 -2.06 1.72 -7.96
C THR A 56 -2.18 0.29 -7.45
N ARG A 57 -1.81 -0.70 -8.27
CA ARG A 57 -1.80 -2.12 -7.87
C ARG A 57 -0.93 -2.36 -6.64
N ASP A 58 0.28 -1.83 -6.66
CA ASP A 58 1.25 -2.04 -5.57
C ASP A 58 0.73 -1.50 -4.24
N VAL A 59 0.16 -0.28 -4.25
CA VAL A 59 -0.37 0.31 -3.02
C VAL A 59 -1.59 -0.44 -2.50
N ILE A 60 -2.51 -0.89 -3.36
CA ILE A 60 -3.63 -1.72 -2.90
C ILE A 60 -3.11 -3.03 -2.29
N ASN A 61 -2.10 -3.65 -2.90
CA ASN A 61 -1.48 -4.87 -2.37
C ASN A 61 -0.84 -4.62 -0.99
N TYR A 62 -0.21 -3.46 -0.76
CA TYR A 62 0.27 -3.09 0.58
C TYR A 62 -0.86 -2.93 1.61
N LEU A 63 -2.04 -2.47 1.19
CA LEU A 63 -3.21 -2.32 2.07
C LEU A 63 -3.91 -3.65 2.34
N GLU A 64 -3.96 -4.55 1.35
CA GLU A 64 -4.51 -5.90 1.50
C GLU A 64 -3.65 -6.75 2.45
N GLU A 65 -2.33 -6.58 2.42
CA GLU A 65 -1.39 -7.26 3.32
C GLU A 65 -0.93 -6.38 4.51
N LEU A 66 -1.66 -5.29 4.81
CA LEU A 66 -1.25 -4.22 5.74
C LEU A 66 -0.71 -4.75 7.07
N PHE A 67 -1.43 -5.69 7.69
CA PHE A 67 -1.03 -6.25 8.99
C PHE A 67 0.20 -7.13 8.93
N ARG A 68 0.30 -7.95 7.88
CA ARG A 68 1.48 -8.80 7.68
C ARG A 68 2.72 -7.97 7.40
N LEU A 69 2.54 -6.87 6.68
CA LEU A 69 3.62 -5.97 6.26
C LEU A 69 3.96 -4.88 7.29
N ASP A 70 3.29 -4.87 8.46
CA ASP A 70 3.46 -3.87 9.50
C ASP A 70 3.34 -2.42 8.95
N ILE A 71 2.44 -2.21 7.97
CA ILE A 71 2.16 -0.91 7.34
C ILE A 71 1.23 -0.10 8.25
N THR A 72 1.57 1.15 8.50
CA THR A 72 0.92 2.04 9.46
C THR A 72 0.58 3.41 8.86
N LYS A 73 -0.12 4.26 9.64
CA LYS A 73 -0.45 5.63 9.22
C LYS A 73 0.79 6.49 8.95
N ASP A 74 1.92 6.16 9.57
CA ASP A 74 3.17 6.90 9.40
C ASP A 74 3.77 6.69 8.00
N ASP A 75 3.36 5.63 7.30
CA ASP A 75 3.83 5.29 5.95
C ASP A 75 3.00 5.96 4.85
N ILE A 76 1.83 6.52 5.19
CA ILE A 76 0.90 7.15 4.24
C ILE A 76 1.56 8.26 3.40
N PRO A 77 2.38 9.18 3.95
CA PRO A 77 3.02 10.22 3.13
C PRO A 77 3.85 9.65 1.97
N GLU A 78 4.57 8.55 2.19
CA GLU A 78 5.41 7.92 1.18
C GLU A 78 4.59 7.09 0.19
N LEU A 79 3.52 6.41 0.65
CA LEU A 79 2.56 5.76 -0.24
C LEU A 79 1.84 6.77 -1.15
N LEU A 80 1.47 7.94 -0.62
CA LEU A 80 0.88 9.02 -1.42
C LEU A 80 1.89 9.58 -2.43
N LYS A 81 3.14 9.79 -2.01
CA LYS A 81 4.21 10.21 -2.93
C LYS A 81 4.40 9.20 -4.06
N TYR A 82 4.41 7.90 -3.75
CA TYR A 82 4.53 6.84 -4.74
C TYR A 82 3.35 6.80 -5.72
N LEU A 83 2.10 7.00 -5.25
CA LEU A 83 0.93 7.11 -6.13
C LEU A 83 1.00 8.31 -7.09
N LEU A 84 1.77 9.35 -6.76
CA LEU A 84 1.99 10.51 -7.62
C LEU A 84 3.13 10.30 -8.64
N THR A 85 3.83 9.17 -8.62
CA THR A 85 4.90 8.83 -9.58
C THR A 85 4.39 8.92 -11.01
N PRO A 86 4.92 9.79 -11.88
CA PRO A 86 4.44 9.92 -13.25
C PRO A 86 4.48 8.59 -14.03
N LYS A 87 3.57 8.43 -15.01
CA LYS A 87 3.61 7.30 -15.94
C LYS A 87 4.95 7.28 -16.69
N GLY A 88 5.57 6.11 -16.81
CA GLY A 88 6.92 5.93 -17.35
C GLY A 88 8.05 6.15 -16.34
N GLN A 89 7.74 6.45 -15.07
CA GLN A 89 8.72 6.61 -13.98
C GLN A 89 8.53 5.58 -12.85
N TYR A 90 7.82 4.47 -13.11
CA TYR A 90 7.58 3.44 -12.10
C TYR A 90 8.85 3.00 -11.37
N GLU A 91 9.92 2.67 -12.08
CA GLU A 91 11.17 2.20 -11.48
C GLU A 91 11.79 3.21 -10.50
N GLU A 92 11.76 4.50 -10.86
CA GLU A 92 12.29 5.57 -10.00
C GLU A 92 11.43 5.72 -8.75
N GLY A 93 10.11 5.82 -8.90
CA GLY A 93 9.19 5.92 -7.77
C GLY A 93 9.23 4.67 -6.87
N HIS A 94 9.32 3.48 -7.47
CA HIS A 94 9.37 2.22 -6.73
C HIS A 94 10.66 2.12 -5.93
N LYS A 95 11.78 2.50 -6.53
CA LYS A 95 13.07 2.60 -5.82
C LYS A 95 13.01 3.58 -4.65
N GLU A 96 12.36 4.74 -4.81
CA GLU A 96 12.18 5.69 -3.70
C GLU A 96 11.37 5.09 -2.56
N LEU A 97 10.27 4.38 -2.87
CA LEU A 97 9.46 3.71 -1.85
C LEU A 97 10.23 2.59 -1.14
N LEU A 98 11.03 1.81 -1.88
CA LEU A 98 11.89 0.79 -1.28
C LEU A 98 12.96 1.40 -0.37
N ASN A 99 13.60 2.50 -0.77
CA ASN A 99 14.56 3.20 0.09
C ASN A 99 13.89 3.68 1.39
N TYR A 100 12.64 4.13 1.33
CA TYR A 100 11.88 4.47 2.52
C TYR A 100 11.67 3.24 3.41
N PHE A 101 11.19 2.12 2.86
CA PHE A 101 11.00 0.90 3.63
C PHE A 101 12.30 0.35 4.22
N ASP A 102 13.42 0.46 3.51
CA ASP A 102 14.75 0.08 4.00
C ASP A 102 15.25 0.97 5.14
N SER A 103 14.71 2.19 5.27
CA SER A 103 15.05 3.12 6.35
C SER A 103 14.33 2.82 7.68
N ILE A 104 13.31 1.97 7.65
CA ILE A 104 12.49 1.65 8.83
C ILE A 104 13.19 0.61 9.70
N ASP A 105 13.27 0.87 11.01
CA ASP A 105 13.65 -0.13 12.00
C ASP A 105 12.46 -1.10 12.22
N TRP A 106 12.42 -2.16 11.39
CA TRP A 106 11.36 -3.15 11.42
C TRP A 106 11.32 -3.94 12.73
N ASP A 107 12.47 -4.19 13.38
CA ASP A 107 12.52 -4.88 14.67
C ASP A 107 11.85 -4.05 15.75
N GLN A 108 12.13 -2.75 15.79
CA GLN A 108 11.50 -1.83 16.72
C GLN A 108 10.00 -1.69 16.42
N ARG A 109 9.62 -1.48 15.15
CA ARG A 109 8.21 -1.37 14.75
C ARG A 109 7.43 -2.63 15.10
N ASN A 110 7.98 -3.81 14.81
CA ASN A 110 7.32 -5.07 15.15
C ASN A 110 7.14 -5.23 16.67
N LYS A 111 8.14 -4.86 17.48
CA LYS A 111 8.03 -4.86 18.95
C LYS A 111 6.92 -3.94 19.45
N GLU A 112 6.75 -2.79 18.83
CA GLU A 112 5.70 -1.83 19.20
C GLU A 112 4.31 -2.29 18.78
N LEU A 113 4.19 -2.87 17.58
CA LEU A 113 2.91 -3.29 17.01
C LEU A 113 2.37 -4.60 17.59
N LYS A 114 3.24 -5.49 18.09
CA LYS A 114 2.83 -6.85 18.52
C LYS A 114 1.75 -6.91 19.59
N ASN A 115 1.64 -5.85 20.38
CA ASN A 115 0.66 -5.73 21.46
C ASN A 115 -0.38 -4.64 21.20
N LYS A 116 -0.35 -4.00 20.03
CA LYS A 116 -1.28 -2.94 19.64
C LYS A 116 -2.34 -3.52 18.70
N LYS A 117 -3.60 -3.39 19.10
CA LYS A 117 -4.73 -3.69 18.23
C LYS A 117 -4.78 -2.66 17.08
N PRO A 118 -5.16 -3.06 15.86
CA PRO A 118 -5.50 -4.43 15.43
C PRO A 118 -4.30 -5.34 15.06
N TYR A 119 -3.08 -4.81 14.91
CA TYR A 119 -1.90 -5.58 14.47
C TYR A 119 -1.61 -6.83 15.31
N SER A 120 -1.91 -6.80 16.61
CA SER A 120 -1.75 -7.94 17.51
C SER A 120 -2.59 -9.17 17.17
N TYR A 121 -3.59 -9.05 16.29
CA TYR A 121 -4.48 -10.16 15.92
C TYR A 121 -3.92 -11.07 14.81
N TRP A 122 -2.85 -10.65 14.13
CA TRP A 122 -2.40 -11.25 12.88
C TRP A 122 -1.02 -11.90 13.02
N ASP A 123 -0.78 -12.94 12.22
CA ASP A 123 0.56 -13.51 12.05
C ASP A 123 1.41 -12.55 11.20
N ARG A 124 2.44 -11.97 11.82
CA ARG A 124 3.28 -10.91 11.24
C ARG A 124 4.59 -11.47 10.69
N ARG A 125 5.34 -10.66 9.94
CA ARG A 125 6.71 -11.01 9.49
C ARG A 125 7.52 -11.58 10.67
N LYS A 126 8.17 -12.72 10.43
CA LYS A 126 9.09 -13.40 11.35
C LYS A 126 10.52 -12.92 11.13
#